data_AF-A0A381WEY2-F1
#
_entry.id   AF-A0A381WEY2-F1
#
_cell.length_a   1.000
_cell.length_b   1.000
_cell.length_c   1.000
_cell.angle_alpha   90.00
_cell.angle_beta   90.00
_cell.angle_gamma   90.00
#
_symmetry.space_group_name_H-M   'P 1'
#
loop_
_entity.id
_entity.type
_entity.pdbx_description
1 polymer ?
#
loop_
_entity_poly.entity_id
_entity_poly.type
_entity_poly.pdbx_seq_one_letter_code
_entity_poly.pdbx_strand_id
1 'polypeptide(L)'
;MLDLKSQGELFLGNNTWSARVVFFLSSRSSSVIVIFVIVSILLIYPLIDLAPTQQASPNPPGDVYDMQADIDAKFPTPVHFATYVLEARDGDVLTSDVLLEFKENRDRLFALDKKGELSAGTLINQPYLFSYFDTDIGLSVTGISSILDPIDLTLMRMGANLATASDREI
;
A
#
# COMPACT_ATOMS: atom_id res chain seq x y z
N MET A 1 -6.52 -67.36 29.32
CA MET A 1 -6.92 -67.04 27.95
C MET A 1 -7.47 -65.62 27.98
N LEU A 2 -6.68 -64.67 27.42
CA LEU A 2 -7.01 -63.38 26.78
C LEU A 2 -8.48 -62.88 26.91
N ASP A 3 -8.84 -61.60 27.13
CA ASP A 3 -8.13 -60.34 26.84
C ASP A 3 -8.87 -59.10 27.41
N LEU A 4 -8.11 -58.02 27.52
CA LEU A 4 -8.36 -56.58 27.63
C LEU A 4 -9.75 -56.00 27.26
N LYS A 5 -10.26 -55.09 28.11
CA LYS A 5 -10.68 -53.69 27.76
C LYS A 5 -11.03 -52.92 29.05
N SER A 6 -10.16 -52.09 29.63
CA SER A 6 -9.60 -50.85 29.10
C SER A 6 -10.68 -49.79 28.80
N GLN A 7 -10.68 -48.75 29.65
CA GLN A 7 -11.02 -47.35 29.37
C GLN A 7 -12.50 -46.99 29.45
N GLY A 8 -12.81 -46.05 30.36
CA GLY A 8 -14.09 -45.35 30.30
C GLY A 8 -14.61 -44.72 31.59
N GLU A 9 -13.88 -44.72 32.71
CA GLU A 9 -14.18 -43.77 33.80
C GLU A 9 -13.74 -42.37 33.38
N LEU A 10 -14.51 -41.72 32.51
CA LEU A 10 -14.29 -40.33 32.16
C LEU A 10 -15.63 -39.60 32.06
N PHE A 11 -15.87 -38.78 33.08
CA PHE A 11 -16.65 -37.55 33.04
C PHE A 11 -18.07 -37.66 32.49
N LEU A 12 -19.02 -38.06 33.33
CA LEU A 12 -20.36 -37.48 33.23
C LEU A 12 -20.78 -37.01 34.63
N GLY A 13 -20.38 -35.78 34.94
CA GLY A 13 -21.11 -34.99 35.91
C GLY A 13 -22.59 -35.06 35.55
N ASN A 14 -23.42 -35.39 36.54
CA ASN A 14 -24.84 -35.71 36.41
C ASN A 14 -25.68 -34.45 36.10
N ASN A 15 -25.26 -33.69 35.08
CA ASN A 15 -25.82 -32.41 34.73
C ASN A 15 -26.89 -32.66 33.68
N THR A 16 -28.13 -32.72 34.16
CA THR A 16 -29.31 -33.08 33.35
C THR A 16 -29.47 -32.19 32.11
N TRP A 17 -28.93 -30.97 32.10
CA TRP A 17 -28.93 -30.10 30.93
C TRP A 17 -28.01 -30.59 29.82
N SER A 18 -26.81 -31.07 30.12
CA SER A 18 -25.85 -31.53 29.12
C SER A 18 -26.38 -32.77 28.40
N ALA A 19 -26.97 -33.69 29.16
CA ALA A 19 -27.64 -34.87 28.60
C ALA A 19 -28.83 -34.50 27.70
N ARG A 20 -29.62 -33.49 28.08
CA ARG A 20 -30.73 -32.98 27.25
C ARG A 20 -30.24 -32.34 25.96
N VAL A 21 -29.15 -31.58 26.01
CA VAL A 21 -28.53 -30.96 24.83
C VAL A 21 -27.99 -32.03 23.89
N VAL A 22 -27.25 -33.01 24.39
CA VAL A 22 -26.72 -34.12 23.59
C VAL A 22 -27.84 -34.94 22.95
N PHE A 23 -28.89 -35.25 23.70
CA PHE A 23 -30.06 -35.96 23.16
C PHE A 23 -30.79 -35.15 22.07
N PHE A 24 -30.94 -33.83 22.25
CA PHE A 24 -31.53 -32.94 21.25
C PHE A 24 -30.67 -32.85 19.97
N LEU A 25 -29.35 -32.68 20.13
CA LEU A 25 -28.39 -32.64 19.02
C LEU A 25 -28.38 -33.97 18.25
N SER A 26 -28.47 -35.10 18.94
CA SER A 26 -28.47 -36.43 18.30
C SER A 26 -29.80 -36.78 17.63
N SER A 27 -30.94 -36.40 18.23
CA SER A 27 -32.27 -36.76 17.72
C SER A 27 -32.72 -35.91 16.53
N ARG A 28 -32.12 -34.72 16.34
CA ARG A 28 -32.44 -33.78 15.24
C ARG A 28 -31.18 -33.28 14.52
N SER A 29 -30.15 -34.13 14.44
CA SER A 29 -28.81 -33.76 13.96
C SER A 29 -28.81 -33.10 12.58
N SER A 30 -29.60 -33.62 11.63
CA SER A 30 -29.73 -33.05 10.29
C SER A 30 -30.27 -31.62 10.30
N SER A 31 -31.33 -31.36 11.07
CA SER A 31 -31.91 -30.02 11.20
C SER A 31 -30.96 -29.04 11.88
N VAL A 32 -30.23 -29.50 12.92
CA VAL A 32 -29.24 -28.67 13.61
C VAL A 32 -28.10 -28.29 12.67
N ILE A 33 -27.58 -29.24 11.88
CA ILE A 33 -26.52 -28.98 10.92
C ILE A 33 -26.98 -27.97 9.86
N VAL A 34 -28.18 -28.15 9.30
CA VAL A 34 -28.73 -27.22 8.30
C VAL A 34 -28.85 -25.80 8.87
N ILE A 35 -29.37 -25.66 10.10
CA ILE A 35 -29.46 -24.35 10.78
C ILE A 35 -28.08 -23.74 10.96
N PHE A 36 -27.10 -24.52 11.39
CA PHE A 36 -25.74 -24.02 11.60
C PHE A 36 -25.10 -23.55 10.29
N VAL A 37 -25.32 -24.29 9.19
CA VAL A 37 -24.86 -23.89 7.85
C VAL A 37 -25.54 -22.59 7.41
N ILE A 38 -26.86 -22.47 7.60
CA ILE A 38 -27.60 -21.24 7.25
C ILE A 38 -27.07 -20.05 8.06
N VAL A 39 -26.89 -20.20 9.37
CA VAL A 39 -26.34 -19.14 10.24
C VAL A 39 -24.91 -18.78 9.82
N SER A 40 -24.09 -19.77 9.49
CA SER A 40 -22.72 -19.53 9.02
C SER A 40 -22.71 -18.74 7.72
N ILE A 41 -23.57 -19.08 6.76
CA ILE A 41 -23.72 -18.34 5.49
C ILE A 41 -24.21 -16.91 5.75
N LEU A 42 -25.20 -16.74 6.62
CA LEU A 42 -25.70 -15.41 7.01
C LEU A 42 -24.63 -14.54 7.66
N LEU A 43 -23.74 -15.14 8.45
CA LEU A 43 -22.62 -14.42 9.08
C LEU A 43 -21.49 -14.11 8.10
N ILE A 44 -21.33 -14.88 7.02
CA ILE A 44 -20.34 -14.59 5.97
C ILE A 44 -20.78 -13.41 5.10
N TYR A 45 -22.09 -13.23 4.87
CA TYR A 45 -22.63 -12.14 4.05
C TYR A 45 -22.04 -10.74 4.39
N PRO A 46 -22.06 -10.26 5.65
CA PRO A 46 -21.49 -8.96 5.98
C PRO A 46 -19.98 -8.87 5.77
N LEU A 47 -19.23 -9.98 5.84
CA LEU A 47 -17.79 -9.97 5.60
C LEU A 47 -17.45 -9.70 4.13
N ILE A 48 -18.37 -10.01 3.20
CA ILE A 48 -18.18 -9.78 1.76
C ILE A 48 -18.69 -8.38 1.37
N ASP A 49 -19.86 -8.00 1.87
CA ASP A 49 -20.56 -6.78 1.44
C ASP A 49 -20.14 -5.52 2.23
N LEU A 50 -19.65 -5.68 3.47
CA LEU A 50 -19.20 -4.58 4.34
C LEU A 50 -17.66 -4.52 4.46
N ALA A 51 -16.95 -4.83 3.38
CA ALA A 51 -15.50 -4.63 3.35
C ALA A 51 -15.17 -3.16 3.69
N PRO A 52 -14.20 -2.88 4.59
CA PRO A 52 -13.84 -1.51 4.93
C PRO A 52 -13.41 -0.76 3.68
N THR A 53 -14.12 0.32 3.35
CA THR A 53 -13.75 1.21 2.24
C THR A 53 -12.59 2.13 2.59
N GLN A 54 -12.29 2.25 3.89
CA GLN A 54 -11.21 3.06 4.42
C GLN A 54 -10.40 2.25 5.43
N GLN A 55 -9.10 2.53 5.46
CA GLN A 55 -8.23 2.02 6.51
C GLN A 55 -8.59 2.70 7.83
N ALA A 56 -8.74 1.93 8.90
CA ALA A 56 -8.96 2.50 10.22
C ALA A 56 -7.75 3.38 10.59
N SER A 57 -8.03 4.58 11.11
CA SER A 57 -6.97 5.46 11.59
C SER A 57 -6.18 4.75 12.69
N PRO A 58 -4.84 4.65 12.58
CA PRO A 58 -4.01 4.13 13.66
C PRO A 58 -3.92 5.11 14.83
N ASN A 59 -4.43 6.35 14.65
CA ASN A 59 -4.37 7.41 15.63
C ASN A 59 -5.48 7.23 16.68
N PRO A 60 -5.15 7.03 17.96
CA PRO A 60 -6.16 6.99 19.01
C PRO A 60 -6.84 8.36 19.18
N PRO A 61 -8.06 8.41 19.75
CA PRO A 61 -8.70 9.68 20.06
C PRO A 61 -7.89 10.48 21.09
N GLY A 62 -7.88 11.81 20.96
CA GLY A 62 -7.26 12.73 21.92
C GLY A 62 -6.80 14.05 21.29
N ASP A 63 -6.57 15.05 22.14
CA ASP A 63 -6.31 16.45 21.76
C ASP A 63 -5.24 16.63 20.67
N VAL A 64 -4.17 15.83 20.69
CA VAL A 64 -3.07 15.91 19.71
C VAL A 64 -3.56 15.56 18.30
N TYR A 65 -4.38 14.51 18.17
CA TYR A 65 -4.89 14.07 16.87
C TYR A 65 -6.09 14.89 16.42
N ASP A 66 -6.87 15.42 17.36
CA ASP A 66 -7.94 16.38 17.07
C ASP A 66 -7.33 17.68 16.51
N MET A 67 -6.24 18.18 17.10
CA MET A 67 -5.48 19.31 16.57
C MET A 67 -4.89 19.02 15.19
N GLN A 68 -4.32 17.82 14.97
CA GLN A 68 -3.80 17.44 13.66
C GLN A 68 -4.91 17.41 12.59
N ALA A 69 -6.07 16.84 12.91
CA ALA A 69 -7.21 16.83 12.00
C ALA A 69 -7.71 18.25 11.69
N ASP A 70 -7.72 19.13 12.69
CA ASP A 70 -8.05 20.55 12.52
C ASP A 70 -7.04 21.27 11.62
N ILE A 71 -5.75 20.97 11.76
CA ILE A 71 -4.68 21.48 10.89
C ILE A 71 -4.89 20.96 9.48
N ASP A 72 -5.09 19.66 9.28
CA ASP A 72 -5.27 19.05 7.96
C ASP A 72 -6.52 19.60 7.24
N ALA A 73 -7.60 19.88 7.99
CA ALA A 73 -8.81 20.47 7.45
C ALA A 73 -8.64 21.95 7.07
N LYS A 74 -7.89 22.73 7.86
CA LYS A 74 -7.65 24.16 7.61
C LYS A 74 -6.53 24.41 6.60
N PHE A 75 -5.56 23.50 6.53
CA PHE A 75 -4.37 23.55 5.70
C PHE A 75 -4.25 22.25 4.89
N PRO A 76 -5.22 21.96 4.00
CA PRO A 76 -5.15 20.77 3.16
C PRO A 76 -3.86 20.81 2.35
N THR A 77 -3.05 19.76 2.43
CA THR A 77 -1.78 19.69 1.71
C THR A 77 -2.07 19.41 0.23
N PRO A 78 -1.87 20.37 -0.69
CA PRO A 78 -2.24 20.19 -2.09
C PRO A 78 -1.18 19.41 -2.88
N VAL A 79 0.00 19.19 -2.29
CA VAL A 79 1.17 18.59 -2.93
C VAL A 79 1.65 17.40 -2.12
N HIS A 80 1.73 16.24 -2.77
CA HIS A 80 2.27 15.04 -2.15
C HIS A 80 3.71 14.83 -2.59
N PHE A 81 4.61 14.67 -1.61
CA PHE A 81 5.99 14.31 -1.87
C PHE A 81 6.18 12.81 -1.67
N ALA A 82 6.84 12.17 -2.62
CA ALA A 82 7.25 10.77 -2.53
C ALA A 82 8.75 10.68 -2.83
N THR A 83 9.46 9.88 -2.03
CA THR A 83 10.88 9.63 -2.21
C THR A 83 11.06 8.26 -2.84
N TYR A 84 11.90 8.20 -3.87
CA TYR A 84 12.26 6.97 -4.57
C TYR A 84 13.76 6.75 -4.46
N VAL A 85 14.17 5.49 -4.37
CA VAL A 85 15.57 5.09 -4.42
C VAL A 85 15.84 4.55 -5.83
N LEU A 86 16.84 5.11 -6.50
CA LEU A 86 17.31 4.62 -7.79
C LEU A 86 18.30 3.47 -7.56
N GLU A 87 18.05 2.34 -8.20
CA GLU A 87 18.89 1.15 -8.14
C GLU A 87 19.22 0.70 -9.57
N ALA A 88 20.48 0.34 -9.80
CA ALA A 88 20.92 -0.27 -11.04
C ALA A 88 20.52 -1.74 -11.05
N ARG A 89 20.08 -2.26 -12.19
CA ARG A 89 19.77 -3.71 -12.33
C ARG A 89 20.98 -4.57 -11.94
N ASP A 90 22.15 -4.13 -12.37
CA ASP A 90 23.44 -4.73 -12.07
C ASP A 90 24.49 -3.62 -11.90
N GLY A 91 25.25 -3.65 -10.81
CA GLY A 91 26.42 -2.79 -10.63
C GLY A 91 26.13 -1.37 -10.16
N ASP A 92 26.73 -0.37 -10.82
CA ASP A 92 26.80 1.02 -10.37
C ASP A 92 25.72 1.91 -11.02
N VAL A 93 25.02 2.67 -10.18
CA VAL A 93 23.97 3.62 -10.56
C VAL A 93 24.55 4.82 -11.32
N LEU A 94 25.81 5.18 -11.10
CA LEU A 94 26.45 6.35 -11.70
C LEU A 94 27.09 6.07 -13.07
N THR A 95 26.60 5.05 -13.78
CA THR A 95 27.03 4.75 -15.14
C THR A 95 26.18 5.48 -16.17
N SER A 96 26.75 5.76 -17.34
CA SER A 96 26.06 6.50 -18.42
C SER A 96 24.77 5.80 -18.84
N ASP A 97 24.80 4.48 -18.98
CA ASP A 97 23.65 3.71 -19.42
C ASP A 97 22.48 3.80 -18.42
N VAL A 98 22.76 3.66 -17.11
CA VAL A 98 21.73 3.71 -16.06
C VAL A 98 21.13 5.11 -15.95
N LEU A 99 21.98 6.14 -15.96
CA LEU A 99 21.52 7.53 -15.87
C LEU A 99 20.75 7.95 -17.13
N LEU A 100 21.13 7.45 -18.30
CA LEU A 100 20.40 7.69 -19.54
C LEU A 100 19.02 7.02 -19.50
N GLU A 101 18.91 5.75 -19.10
CA GLU A 101 17.62 5.08 -18.89
C GLU A 101 16.75 5.85 -17.90
N PHE A 102 17.33 6.32 -16.80
CA PHE A 102 16.63 7.12 -15.81
C PHE A 102 16.11 8.44 -16.39
N LYS A 103 16.94 9.15 -17.18
CA LYS A 103 16.55 10.40 -17.86
C LYS A 103 15.40 10.16 -18.84
N GLU A 104 15.47 9.13 -19.66
CA GLU A 104 14.42 8.78 -20.63
C GLU A 104 13.10 8.47 -19.94
N ASN A 105 13.15 7.70 -18.84
CA ASN A 105 11.95 7.37 -18.07
C ASN A 105 11.33 8.61 -17.40
N ARG A 106 12.15 9.52 -16.86
CA ARG A 106 11.70 10.80 -16.32
C ARG A 106 11.03 11.66 -17.38
N ASP A 107 11.67 11.81 -18.54
CA ASP A 107 11.16 12.64 -19.63
C ASP A 107 9.85 12.06 -20.20
N ARG A 108 9.74 10.72 -20.25
CA ARG A 108 8.49 10.02 -20.58
C ARG A 108 7.39 10.33 -19.55
N LEU A 109 7.70 10.32 -18.26
CA LEU A 109 6.72 10.68 -17.22
C LEU A 109 6.23 12.12 -17.40
N PHE A 110 7.13 13.06 -17.65
CA PHE A 110 6.76 14.47 -17.93
C PHE A 110 5.87 14.59 -19.17
N ALA A 111 6.14 13.82 -20.22
CA ALA A 111 5.31 13.80 -21.41
C ALA A 111 3.90 13.25 -21.16
N LEU A 112 3.77 12.22 -20.31
CA LEU A 112 2.47 11.69 -19.88
C LEU A 112 1.71 12.72 -19.03
N ASP A 113 2.40 13.35 -18.08
CA ASP A 113 1.82 14.38 -17.20
C ASP A 113 1.26 15.57 -17.98
N LYS A 114 2.02 16.07 -18.96
CA LYS A 114 1.59 17.18 -19.80
C LYS A 114 0.32 16.87 -20.59
N LYS A 115 0.06 15.60 -20.88
CA LYS A 115 -1.16 15.13 -21.56
C LYS A 115 -2.30 14.80 -20.58
N GLY A 116 -2.06 14.91 -19.27
CA GLY A 116 -2.97 14.48 -18.21
C GLY A 116 -3.16 12.96 -18.12
N GLU A 117 -2.26 12.19 -18.73
CA GLU A 117 -2.30 10.72 -18.78
C GLU A 117 -1.82 10.07 -17.48
N LEU A 118 -1.38 10.85 -16.48
CA LEU A 118 -1.11 10.36 -15.13
C LEU A 118 -2.37 10.18 -14.27
N SER A 119 -3.53 10.59 -14.78
CA SER A 119 -4.81 10.47 -14.08
C SER A 119 -5.23 9.00 -13.94
N ALA A 120 -5.56 8.57 -12.72
CA ALA A 120 -6.00 7.21 -12.43
C ALA A 120 -7.30 7.17 -11.61
N GLY A 121 -8.14 6.15 -11.83
CA GLY A 121 -9.38 5.96 -11.08
C GLY A 121 -10.38 7.10 -11.27
N THR A 122 -10.65 7.86 -10.21
CA THR A 122 -11.61 8.98 -10.18
C THR A 122 -10.94 10.34 -10.41
N LEU A 123 -9.64 10.38 -10.69
CA LEU A 123 -8.89 11.60 -10.93
C LEU A 123 -9.29 12.27 -12.26
N ILE A 124 -9.41 13.59 -12.25
CA ILE A 124 -9.70 14.41 -13.44
C ILE A 124 -8.50 14.40 -14.38
N ASN A 125 -8.73 14.37 -15.69
CA ASN A 125 -7.66 14.41 -16.67
C ASN A 125 -6.96 15.80 -16.70
N GLN A 126 -5.81 15.90 -16.03
CA GLN A 126 -5.00 17.11 -15.94
C GLN A 126 -3.54 16.79 -15.59
N PRO A 127 -2.59 17.73 -15.82
CA PRO A 127 -1.24 17.62 -15.26
C PRO A 127 -1.25 17.65 -13.72
N TYR A 128 -0.42 16.83 -13.11
CA TYR A 128 -0.30 16.63 -11.67
C TYR A 128 1.07 16.99 -11.11
N LEU A 129 2.12 17.05 -11.95
CA LEU A 129 3.46 17.38 -11.44
C LEU A 129 3.52 18.85 -11.03
N PHE A 130 3.86 19.06 -9.75
CA PHE A 130 3.93 20.39 -9.16
C PHE A 130 5.29 21.04 -9.40
N SER A 131 5.27 22.32 -9.78
CA SER A 131 6.49 23.13 -9.90
C SER A 131 6.69 24.00 -8.66
N TYR A 132 7.90 24.01 -8.14
CA TYR A 132 8.31 24.84 -7.01
C TYR A 132 9.74 25.34 -7.18
N PHE A 133 10.10 26.36 -6.41
CA PHE A 133 11.48 26.81 -6.31
C PHE A 133 12.10 26.18 -5.07
N ASP A 134 13.13 25.36 -5.28
CA ASP A 134 13.91 24.78 -4.19
C ASP A 134 14.93 25.82 -3.72
N THR A 135 14.75 26.32 -2.50
CA THR A 135 15.59 27.38 -1.92
C THR A 135 16.96 26.87 -1.48
N ASP A 136 17.11 25.56 -1.26
CA ASP A 136 18.35 24.97 -0.77
C ASP A 136 19.37 24.83 -1.91
N ILE A 137 18.91 24.42 -3.09
CA ILE A 137 19.74 24.31 -4.30
C ILE A 137 19.62 25.50 -5.26
N GLY A 138 18.67 26.40 -5.04
CA GLY A 138 18.47 27.62 -5.85
C GLY A 138 17.96 27.36 -7.26
N LEU A 139 17.19 26.28 -7.46
CA LEU A 139 16.68 25.87 -8.77
C LEU A 139 15.16 25.73 -8.78
N SER A 140 14.55 26.05 -9.91
CA SER A 140 13.15 25.71 -10.17
C SER A 140 13.04 24.23 -10.51
N VAL A 141 12.30 23.49 -9.71
CA VAL A 141 12.03 22.06 -9.88
C VAL A 141 10.61 21.89 -10.40
N THR A 142 10.42 20.97 -11.35
CA THR A 142 9.09 20.55 -11.80
C THR A 142 8.94 19.06 -11.56
N GLY A 143 8.07 18.69 -10.61
CA GLY A 143 7.74 17.32 -10.26
C GLY A 143 8.84 16.56 -9.54
N ILE A 144 9.93 16.26 -10.26
CA ILE A 144 11.02 15.39 -9.79
C ILE A 144 12.29 16.23 -9.60
N SER A 145 12.90 16.09 -8.42
CA SER A 145 14.28 16.52 -8.13
C SER A 145 15.15 15.27 -8.03
N SER A 146 16.29 15.24 -8.72
CA SER A 146 17.13 14.03 -8.78
C SER A 146 18.61 14.34 -9.02
N ILE A 147 19.45 13.30 -8.92
CA ILE A 147 20.89 13.39 -9.24
C ILE A 147 21.17 13.79 -10.70
N LEU A 148 20.20 13.63 -11.61
CA LEU A 148 20.38 14.03 -13.01
C LEU A 148 20.58 15.52 -13.16
N ASP A 149 19.96 16.34 -12.31
CA ASP A 149 19.95 17.79 -12.46
C ASP A 149 21.36 18.42 -12.31
N PRO A 150 22.15 18.10 -11.26
CA PRO A 150 23.53 18.55 -11.17
C PRO A 150 24.47 17.90 -12.21
N ILE A 151 24.22 16.65 -12.62
CA ILE A 151 25.04 15.94 -13.63
C ILE A 151 24.85 16.59 -15.00
N ASP A 152 23.60 16.77 -15.45
CA ASP A 152 23.26 17.43 -16.72
C ASP A 152 23.87 18.85 -16.76
N LEU A 153 23.74 19.62 -15.67
CA LEU A 153 24.30 20.97 -15.59
C LEU A 153 25.83 20.98 -15.73
N THR A 154 26.51 20.01 -15.13
CA THR A 154 27.97 19.90 -15.18
C THR A 154 28.45 19.48 -16.57
N LEU A 155 27.82 18.46 -17.16
CA LEU A 155 28.12 18.01 -18.52
C LEU A 155 27.90 19.14 -19.54
N MET A 156 26.80 19.89 -19.43
CA MET A 156 26.54 21.04 -20.30
C MET A 156 27.66 22.10 -20.21
N ARG A 157 28.20 22.36 -19.02
CA ARG A 157 29.34 23.29 -18.83
C ARG A 157 30.64 22.77 -19.45
N MET A 158 30.80 21.45 -19.55
CA MET A 158 31.93 20.80 -20.20
C MET A 158 31.74 20.68 -21.73
N GLY A 159 30.59 21.10 -22.27
CA GLY A 159 30.26 20.93 -23.69
C GLY A 159 29.86 19.50 -24.06
N ALA A 160 29.54 18.68 -23.05
CA ALA A 160 29.04 17.31 -23.20
C ALA A 160 27.54 17.24 -22.87
N ASN A 161 26.95 16.07 -23.10
CA ASN A 161 25.61 15.74 -22.63
C ASN A 161 25.58 14.26 -22.23
N LEU A 162 24.58 13.87 -21.44
CA LEU A 162 24.49 12.51 -20.89
C LEU A 162 24.43 11.42 -21.97
N ALA A 163 23.88 11.71 -23.15
CA ALA A 163 23.79 10.73 -24.24
C ALA A 163 25.15 10.47 -24.93
N THR A 164 26.14 11.33 -24.71
CA THR A 164 27.47 11.20 -25.33
C THR A 164 28.62 11.11 -24.32
N ALA A 165 28.34 11.30 -23.03
CA ALA A 165 29.32 11.25 -21.98
C ALA A 165 29.78 9.81 -21.73
N SER A 166 31.06 9.63 -21.43
CA SER A 166 31.60 8.38 -20.93
C SER A 166 31.41 8.27 -19.42
N ASP A 167 31.47 7.04 -18.87
CA ASP A 167 31.41 6.80 -17.43
C ASP A 167 32.50 7.53 -16.61
N ARG A 168 33.56 8.03 -17.27
CA ARG A 168 34.61 8.84 -16.60
C ARG A 168 34.27 10.33 -16.54
N GLU A 169 33.40 10.78 -17.42
CA GLU A 169 32.95 12.18 -17.50
C GLU A 169 31.72 12.44 -16.62
N ILE A 170 31.05 11.37 -16.18
CA ILE A 170 30.01 11.35 -15.15
C ILE A 170 30.65 11.35 -13.77
#